data_AF-A0A9E2W506-F1
#
_entry.id   AF-A0A9E2W506-F1
#
_cell.length_a   1.000
_cell.length_b   1.000
_cell.length_c   1.000
_cell.angle_alpha   90.00
_cell.angle_beta   90.00
_cell.angle_gamma   90.00
#
_symmetry.space_group_name_H-M   'P 1'
#
loop_
_entity.id
_entity.type
_entity.pdbx_description
1 polymer ?
#
loop_
_entity_poly.entity_id
_entity_poly.type
_entity_poly.pdbx_seq_one_letter_code
_entity_poly.pdbx_strand_id
1 'polypeptide(L)'
;MSRLLTHYRSRWLGYGVLALWLVWTVATLVSMARPAQGDAAQLQQALRILADNGQLPTTGKPVALQLRTSQCPCGSLASPHWNTLRTQLAQRGGEVRTVDWPHSLSEAPEVVLLAADHRVLYAGPVQLPAALCGHLNAGLERWVPALLEEQRAPVLLAPTCSC
;
A
#
# COMPACT_ATOMS: atom_id res chain seq x y z
N MET A 1 61.06 -12.71 21.32
CA MET A 1 60.29 -11.82 20.41
C MET A 1 58.89 -12.36 20.05
N SER A 2 58.25 -13.23 20.84
CA SER A 2 56.97 -13.89 20.44
C SER A 2 55.71 -13.44 21.19
N ARG A 3 55.79 -12.47 22.11
CA ARG A 3 54.62 -12.02 22.93
C ARG A 3 53.90 -10.77 22.41
N LEU A 4 54.42 -10.10 21.37
CA LEU A 4 53.79 -8.89 20.82
C LEU A 4 52.75 -9.17 19.72
N LEU A 5 52.76 -10.37 19.11
CA LEU A 5 51.83 -10.75 18.05
C LEU A 5 50.44 -11.18 18.57
N THR A 6 50.32 -11.55 19.85
CA THR A 6 49.06 -12.01 20.44
C THR A 6 48.08 -10.88 20.76
N HIS A 7 48.57 -9.68 21.10
CA HIS A 7 47.70 -8.53 21.38
C HIS A 7 47.04 -7.95 20.13
N TYR A 8 47.68 -8.04 18.97
CA TYR A 8 47.09 -7.55 17.72
C TYR A 8 45.91 -8.42 17.28
N ARG A 9 46.02 -9.76 17.34
CA ARG A 9 44.93 -10.69 16.97
C ARG A 9 43.66 -10.51 17.81
N SER A 10 43.79 -10.21 19.11
CA SER A 10 42.64 -10.02 20.00
C SER A 10 41.83 -8.77 19.65
N ARG A 11 42.49 -7.68 19.25
CA ARG A 11 41.80 -6.44 18.84
C ARG A 11 41.01 -6.61 17.54
N TRP A 12 41.56 -7.32 16.55
CA TRP A 12 40.87 -7.57 15.28
C TRP A 12 39.63 -8.45 15.44
N LEU A 13 39.66 -9.43 16.34
CA LEU A 13 38.48 -10.23 16.69
C LEU A 13 37.36 -9.38 17.30
N GLY A 14 37.70 -8.44 18.19
CA GLY A 14 36.72 -7.51 18.78
C GLY A 14 36.05 -6.62 17.73
N TYR A 15 36.83 -6.05 16.80
CA TYR A 15 36.28 -5.24 15.71
C TYR A 15 35.39 -6.05 14.76
N GLY A 16 35.75 -7.31 14.46
CA GLY A 16 34.94 -8.18 13.62
C GLY A 16 33.56 -8.48 14.22
N VAL A 17 33.51 -8.80 15.52
CA VAL A 17 32.24 -9.05 16.22
C VAL A 17 31.39 -7.78 16.29
N LEU A 18 32.00 -6.63 16.55
CA LEU A 18 31.29 -5.36 16.64
C LEU A 18 30.73 -4.92 15.28
N ALA A 19 31.50 -5.09 14.20
CA ALA A 19 31.02 -4.83 12.84
C ALA A 19 29.85 -5.76 12.46
N LEU A 20 29.96 -7.05 12.77
CA LEU A 20 28.89 -8.02 12.52
C LEU A 20 27.61 -7.66 13.31
N TRP A 21 27.75 -7.23 14.57
CA TRP A 21 26.63 -6.81 15.40
C TRP A 21 25.95 -5.54 14.88
N LEU A 22 26.73 -4.56 14.40
CA LEU A 22 26.21 -3.35 13.76
C LEU A 22 25.46 -3.67 12.46
N VAL A 23 26.00 -4.56 11.62
CA VAL A 23 25.32 -4.98 10.38
C VAL A 23 24.00 -5.69 10.71
N TRP A 24 23.99 -6.57 11.71
CA TRP A 24 22.77 -7.27 12.13
C TRP A 24 21.70 -6.30 12.66
N THR A 25 22.07 -5.36 13.53
CA THR A 25 21.12 -4.38 14.10
C THR A 25 20.55 -3.45 13.04
N VAL A 26 21.35 -3.01 12.07
CA VAL A 26 20.84 -2.24 10.93
C VAL A 26 19.90 -3.09 10.08
N ALA A 27 20.24 -4.35 9.81
CA ALA A 27 19.38 -5.25 9.03
C ALA A 27 18.02 -5.51 9.71
N THR A 28 18.00 -5.74 11.03
CA THR A 28 16.75 -5.93 11.77
C THR A 28 15.92 -4.65 11.83
N LEU A 29 16.55 -3.49 12.07
CA LEU A 29 15.87 -2.20 12.02
C LEU A 29 15.27 -1.93 10.63
N VAL A 30 15.98 -2.24 9.55
CA VAL A 30 15.46 -2.11 8.18
C VAL A 30 14.29 -3.07 7.94
N SER A 31 14.33 -4.30 8.47
CA SER A 31 13.21 -5.24 8.33
C SER A 31 11.95 -4.77 9.07
N MET A 32 12.09 -4.12 10.23
CA MET A 32 10.95 -3.58 11.00
C MET A 32 10.48 -2.23 10.46
N ALA A 33 11.38 -1.45 9.86
CA ALA A 33 11.06 -0.14 9.28
C ALA A 33 10.50 -0.23 7.86
N ARG A 34 10.44 -1.42 7.25
CA ARG A 34 9.70 -1.62 6.01
C ARG A 34 8.22 -1.62 6.37
N PRO A 35 7.44 -0.57 6.05
CA PRO A 35 6.00 -0.70 6.07
C PRO A 35 5.64 -1.89 5.18
N ALA A 36 4.60 -2.65 5.55
CA ALA A 36 4.04 -3.65 4.66
C ALA A 36 3.60 -2.94 3.36
N GLN A 37 4.46 -3.00 2.35
CA GLN A 37 4.21 -2.42 1.04
C GLN A 37 3.30 -3.40 0.31
N GLY A 38 2.16 -2.91 -0.20
CA GLY A 38 1.33 -3.74 -1.06
C GLY A 38 2.13 -4.21 -2.28
N ASP A 39 1.97 -5.48 -2.66
CA ASP A 39 2.67 -6.05 -3.80
C ASP A 39 2.18 -5.43 -5.11
N ALA A 40 2.99 -4.52 -5.67
CA ALA A 40 2.70 -3.83 -6.92
C ALA A 40 2.54 -4.79 -8.10
N ALA A 41 3.29 -5.90 -8.13
CA ALA A 41 3.21 -6.88 -9.21
C ALA A 41 1.87 -7.62 -9.15
N GLN A 42 1.45 -8.01 -7.95
CA GLN A 42 0.15 -8.63 -7.71
C GLN A 42 -1.01 -7.70 -8.09
N LEU A 43 -0.94 -6.43 -7.69
CA LEU A 43 -1.95 -5.43 -8.05
C LEU A 43 -2.03 -5.21 -9.56
N GLN A 44 -0.88 -5.11 -10.25
CA GLN A 44 -0.86 -4.99 -11.71
C GLN A 44 -1.45 -6.22 -12.39
N GLN A 45 -1.15 -7.42 -11.89
CA GLN A 45 -1.74 -8.66 -12.38
C GLN A 45 -3.26 -8.68 -12.19
N ALA A 46 -3.75 -8.26 -11.02
CA ALA A 46 -5.18 -8.14 -10.75
C ALA A 46 -5.86 -7.17 -11.72
N LEU A 47 -5.27 -5.99 -11.94
CA LEU A 47 -5.83 -4.99 -12.85
C LEU A 47 -5.88 -5.48 -14.29
N ARG A 48 -4.90 -6.27 -14.75
CA ARG A 48 -4.98 -6.91 -16.07
C ARG A 48 -6.14 -7.88 -16.16
N ILE A 49 -6.30 -8.75 -15.16
CA ILE A 49 -7.44 -9.69 -15.11
C ILE A 49 -8.77 -8.93 -15.11
N LEU A 50 -8.88 -7.84 -14.33
CA LEU A 50 -10.08 -7.00 -14.31
C LEU A 50 -10.32 -6.29 -15.65
N ALA A 51 -9.26 -5.85 -16.33
CA ALA A 51 -9.34 -5.25 -17.66
C ALA A 51 -9.81 -6.27 -18.72
N ASP A 52 -9.22 -7.47 -18.71
CA ASP A 52 -9.55 -8.56 -19.62
C ASP A 52 -11.00 -9.03 -19.45
N ASN A 53 -11.53 -8.96 -18.23
CA ASN A 53 -12.93 -9.23 -17.90
C ASN A 53 -13.87 -8.04 -18.16
N GLY A 54 -13.38 -6.92 -18.69
CA GLY A 54 -14.19 -5.73 -19.00
C GLY A 54 -14.75 -5.00 -17.77
N GLN A 55 -14.16 -5.21 -16.59
CA GLN A 55 -14.64 -4.60 -15.35
C GLN A 55 -14.11 -3.18 -15.14
N LEU A 56 -12.95 -2.86 -15.71
CA LEU A 56 -12.41 -1.50 -15.73
C LEU A 56 -13.22 -0.59 -16.67
N PRO A 57 -13.46 0.67 -16.30
CA PRO A 57 -14.02 1.63 -17.24
C PRO A 57 -13.13 1.77 -18.46
N THR A 58 -13.71 2.05 -19.61
CA THR A 58 -12.97 2.48 -20.82
C THR A 58 -12.96 4.01 -20.96
N THR A 59 -13.62 4.70 -20.03
CA THR A 59 -13.75 6.15 -19.99
C THR A 59 -12.49 6.76 -19.40
N GLY A 60 -11.95 7.81 -20.03
CA GLY A 60 -10.77 8.55 -19.56
C GLY A 60 -11.03 9.40 -18.32
N LYS A 61 -11.61 8.81 -17.29
CA LYS A 61 -12.03 9.44 -16.03
C LYS A 61 -11.38 8.71 -14.86
N PRO A 62 -11.04 9.41 -13.77
CA PRO A 62 -10.52 8.74 -12.59
C PRO A 62 -11.58 7.80 -12.01
N VAL A 63 -11.18 6.62 -11.55
CA VAL A 63 -12.10 5.62 -11.00
C VAL A 63 -11.64 5.16 -9.63
N ALA A 64 -12.57 5.00 -8.69
CA ALA A 64 -12.34 4.23 -7.47
C ALA A 64 -13.01 2.86 -7.59
N LEU A 65 -12.22 1.81 -7.49
CA LEU A 65 -12.66 0.42 -7.46
C LEU A 65 -12.77 -0.02 -6.00
N GLN A 66 -13.97 -0.41 -5.57
CA GLN A 66 -14.16 -1.16 -4.34
C GLN A 66 -14.06 -2.64 -4.64
N LEU A 67 -13.22 -3.33 -3.89
CA LEU A 67 -12.93 -4.73 -4.12
C LEU A 67 -13.81 -5.58 -3.20
N ARG A 68 -14.63 -6.45 -3.79
CA ARG A 68 -15.36 -7.47 -3.04
C ARG A 68 -14.48 -8.70 -2.92
N THR A 69 -14.20 -9.06 -1.68
CA THR A 69 -13.47 -10.29 -1.34
C THR A 69 -14.09 -10.88 -0.08
N SER A 70 -14.07 -12.21 0.04
CA SER A 70 -14.45 -12.91 1.27
C SER A 70 -13.52 -12.58 2.44
N GLN A 71 -12.31 -12.07 2.16
CA GLN A 71 -11.31 -11.71 3.16
C GLN A 71 -11.61 -10.38 3.88
N CYS A 72 -12.43 -9.51 3.28
CA CYS A 72 -12.87 -8.24 3.87
C CYS A 72 -14.40 -8.16 3.97
N PRO A 73 -15.02 -8.88 4.93
CA PRO A 73 -16.48 -8.88 5.10
C PRO A 73 -17.02 -7.52 5.57
N CYS A 74 -16.20 -6.69 6.22
CA CYS A 74 -16.57 -5.35 6.66
C CYS A 74 -16.51 -4.28 5.57
N GLY A 75 -16.02 -4.62 4.36
CA GLY A 75 -15.96 -3.73 3.19
C GLY A 75 -17.36 -3.41 2.67
N SER A 76 -18.16 -2.80 3.54
CA SER A 76 -19.54 -2.45 3.29
C SER A 76 -19.55 -1.21 2.42
N LEU A 77 -20.21 -1.32 1.27
CA LEU A 77 -20.69 -0.22 0.44
C LEU A 77 -21.40 0.91 1.23
N ALA A 78 -21.80 0.64 2.47
CA ALA A 78 -22.45 1.59 3.36
C ALA A 78 -21.50 2.32 4.33
N SER A 79 -20.18 2.13 4.26
CA SER A 79 -19.27 2.86 5.15
C SER A 79 -19.36 4.38 4.89
N PRO A 80 -19.40 5.23 5.94
CA PRO A 80 -19.47 6.69 5.78
C PRO A 80 -18.29 7.25 4.97
N HIS A 81 -17.10 6.70 5.16
CA HIS A 81 -15.89 7.07 4.42
C HIS A 81 -16.02 6.74 2.93
N TRP A 82 -16.54 5.56 2.59
CA TRP A 82 -16.79 5.17 1.20
C TRP A 82 -17.80 6.09 0.51
N ASN A 83 -18.90 6.43 1.20
CA ASN A 83 -19.89 7.37 0.67
C ASN A 83 -19.31 8.78 0.44
N THR A 84 -18.45 9.24 1.35
CA THR A 84 -17.77 10.53 1.23
C THR A 84 -16.79 10.54 0.07
N LEU A 85 -15.98 9.48 -0.06
CA LEU A 85 -15.08 9.26 -1.19
C LEU A 85 -15.84 9.28 -2.53
N ARG A 86 -16.94 8.53 -2.63
CA ARG A 86 -17.79 8.47 -3.83
C ARG A 86 -18.31 9.85 -4.21
N THR A 87 -18.78 10.63 -3.24
CA THR A 87 -19.28 11.98 -3.47
C THR A 87 -18.18 12.91 -3.97
N GLN A 88 -17.00 12.87 -3.33
CA GLN A 88 -15.86 13.69 -3.73
C GLN A 88 -15.30 13.34 -5.10
N LEU A 89 -15.30 12.06 -5.47
CA LEU A 89 -14.83 11.62 -6.76
C LEU A 89 -15.83 12.01 -7.86
N ALA A 90 -17.14 11.84 -7.61
CA ALA A 90 -18.19 12.25 -8.54
C ALA A 90 -18.18 13.77 -8.81
N GLN A 91 -17.95 14.60 -7.78
CA GLN A 91 -17.79 16.06 -7.94
C GLN A 91 -16.63 16.45 -8.87
N ARG A 92 -15.65 15.56 -9.05
CA ARG A 92 -14.50 15.75 -9.94
C ARG A 92 -14.65 15.01 -11.28
N GLY A 93 -15.85 14.53 -11.58
CA GLY A 93 -16.14 13.80 -12.82
C GLY A 93 -15.57 12.39 -12.86
N GLY A 94 -15.13 11.85 -11.72
CA GLY A 94 -14.71 10.45 -11.59
C GLY A 94 -15.88 9.50 -11.33
N GLU A 95 -15.59 8.21 -11.40
CA GLU A 95 -16.56 7.14 -11.28
C GLU A 95 -16.20 6.19 -10.14
N VAL A 96 -17.20 5.52 -9.59
CA VAL A 96 -17.00 4.49 -8.57
C VAL A 96 -17.56 3.18 -9.09
N ARG A 97 -16.78 2.11 -8.96
CA ARG A 97 -17.20 0.77 -9.32
C ARG A 97 -16.92 -0.21 -8.22
N THR A 98 -17.74 -1.23 -8.15
CA THR A 98 -17.52 -2.39 -7.30
C THR A 98 -17.16 -3.56 -8.19
N VAL A 99 -16.06 -4.23 -7.88
CA VAL A 99 -15.53 -5.33 -8.68
C VAL A 99 -15.17 -6.50 -7.78
N ASP A 100 -15.32 -7.71 -8.31
CA ASP A 100 -14.94 -8.92 -7.58
C ASP A 100 -13.43 -9.14 -7.73
N TRP A 101 -12.74 -9.28 -6.61
CA TRP A 101 -11.30 -9.51 -6.64
C TRP A 101 -10.99 -10.94 -7.13
N PRO A 102 -10.02 -11.13 -8.05
CA PRO A 102 -9.68 -12.46 -8.54
C PRO A 102 -9.27 -13.39 -7.40
N HIS A 103 -9.99 -14.50 -7.22
CA HIS A 103 -9.72 -15.49 -6.16
C HIS A 103 -8.35 -16.16 -6.25
N SER A 104 -7.69 -16.09 -7.41
CA SER A 104 -6.32 -16.57 -7.60
C SER A 104 -5.27 -15.71 -6.88
N LEU A 105 -5.65 -14.54 -6.37
CA LEU A 105 -4.77 -13.62 -5.67
C LEU A 105 -5.12 -13.57 -4.18
N SER A 106 -4.10 -13.77 -3.36
CA SER A 106 -4.22 -13.96 -1.91
C SER A 106 -4.47 -12.68 -1.13
N GLU A 107 -4.09 -11.51 -1.65
CA GLU A 107 -4.17 -10.24 -0.96
C GLU A 107 -4.95 -9.24 -1.81
N ALA A 108 -6.05 -8.73 -1.27
CA ALA A 108 -6.90 -7.73 -1.92
C ALA A 108 -6.86 -6.44 -1.11
N PRO A 109 -6.47 -5.30 -1.71
CA PRO A 109 -6.77 -4.01 -1.10
C PRO A 109 -8.29 -3.85 -0.96
N GLU A 110 -8.73 -2.95 -0.09
CA GLU A 110 -10.17 -2.65 0.01
C GLU A 110 -10.63 -1.76 -1.16
N VAL A 111 -9.78 -0.77 -1.49
CA VAL A 111 -10.04 0.23 -2.52
C VAL A 111 -8.80 0.41 -3.39
N VAL A 112 -9.02 0.56 -4.70
CA VAL A 112 -8.00 0.99 -5.67
C VAL A 112 -8.48 2.26 -6.37
N LEU A 113 -7.71 3.35 -6.30
CA LEU A 113 -7.96 4.57 -7.05
C LEU A 113 -7.08 4.57 -8.30
N LEU A 114 -7.69 4.71 -9.46
CA LEU A 114 -7.03 4.88 -10.75
C LEU A 114 -7.21 6.31 -11.25
N ALA A 115 -6.17 6.82 -11.90
CA ALA A 115 -6.24 8.01 -12.72
C ALA A 115 -7.06 7.77 -14.01
N ALA A 116 -7.30 8.85 -14.74
CA ALA A 116 -7.99 8.83 -16.03
C ALA A 116 -7.32 7.95 -17.10
N ASP A 117 -6.02 7.71 -16.99
CA ASP A 117 -5.23 6.85 -17.87
C ASP A 117 -5.05 5.43 -17.31
N HIS A 118 -5.87 5.04 -16.32
CA HIS A 118 -5.84 3.76 -15.61
C HIS A 118 -4.56 3.48 -14.81
N ARG A 119 -3.69 4.49 -14.61
CA ARG A 119 -2.58 4.36 -13.66
C ARG A 119 -3.11 4.27 -12.24
N VAL A 120 -2.52 3.39 -11.44
CA VAL A 120 -2.79 3.33 -10.00
C VAL A 120 -2.28 4.60 -9.33
N LEU A 121 -3.16 5.27 -8.59
CA LEU A 121 -2.82 6.37 -7.70
C LEU A 121 -2.76 5.91 -6.24
N TYR A 122 -3.66 5.01 -5.87
CA TYR A 122 -3.76 4.47 -4.52
C TYR A 122 -4.29 3.03 -4.51
N ALA A 123 -3.77 2.20 -3.61
CA ALA A 123 -4.37 0.92 -3.26
C ALA A 123 -4.23 0.67 -1.75
N GLY A 124 -5.32 0.35 -1.07
CA GLY A 124 -5.31 0.17 0.38
C GLY A 124 -6.69 0.24 1.03
N PRO A 125 -6.77 0.45 2.35
CA PRO A 125 -8.04 0.64 3.06
C PRO A 125 -8.71 1.97 2.67
N VAL A 126 -10.04 2.08 2.83
CA VAL A 126 -10.70 3.40 2.70
C VAL A 126 -10.39 4.31 3.89
N GLN A 127 -10.21 3.72 5.08
CA GLN A 127 -9.79 4.43 6.29
C GLN A 127 -8.32 4.15 6.58
N LEU A 128 -7.49 5.19 6.64
CA LEU A 128 -6.07 4.99 6.93
C LEU A 128 -5.86 4.70 8.43
N PRO A 129 -5.01 3.72 8.78
CA PRO A 129 -4.67 3.47 10.18
C PRO A 129 -3.96 4.69 10.78
N ALA A 130 -4.30 5.04 12.02
CA ALA A 130 -3.77 6.20 12.74
C ALA A 130 -2.23 6.24 12.81
N ALA A 131 -1.58 5.08 12.70
CA ALA A 131 -0.12 4.93 12.63
C ALA A 131 0.51 5.64 11.40
N LEU A 132 -0.22 5.79 10.30
CA LEU A 132 0.24 6.48 9.09
C LEU A 132 -0.02 7.99 9.14
N CYS A 133 -0.91 8.46 10.00
CA CYS A 133 -1.42 9.84 9.96
C CYS A 133 -1.16 10.67 11.22
N GLY A 134 -0.37 10.18 12.18
CA GLY A 134 0.03 10.95 13.36
C GLY A 134 -1.17 11.59 14.08
N HIS A 135 -1.94 10.77 14.80
CA HIS A 135 -3.10 11.18 15.63
C HIS A 135 -4.38 11.63 14.92
N LEU A 136 -4.48 11.56 13.59
CA LEU A 136 -5.72 11.86 12.89
C LEU A 136 -6.18 10.67 12.06
N ASN A 137 -7.37 10.15 12.35
CA ASN A 137 -8.10 9.23 11.47
C ASN A 137 -8.48 10.01 10.19
N ALA A 138 -7.54 10.15 9.27
CA ALA A 138 -7.81 10.74 7.97
C ALA A 138 -8.30 9.62 7.05
N GLY A 139 -9.54 9.71 6.58
CA GLY A 139 -10.01 8.83 5.52
C GLY A 139 -9.42 9.24 4.17
N LEU A 140 -9.35 8.28 3.25
CA LEU A 140 -8.84 8.44 1.90
C LEU A 140 -9.46 9.64 1.18
N GLU A 141 -10.72 9.97 1.48
CA GLU A 141 -11.45 11.11 0.92
C GLU A 141 -10.69 12.44 1.04
N ARG A 142 -9.86 12.63 2.08
CA ARG A 142 -9.11 13.88 2.25
C ARG A 142 -7.92 13.97 1.29
N TRP A 143 -7.41 12.84 0.80
CA TRP A 143 -6.23 12.76 -0.06
C TRP A 143 -6.58 12.70 -1.54
N VAL A 144 -7.82 12.31 -1.89
CA VAL A 144 -8.31 12.26 -3.27
C VAL A 144 -7.95 13.50 -4.10
N PRO A 145 -8.14 14.75 -3.63
CA PRO A 145 -7.83 15.92 -4.44
C PRO A 145 -6.35 15.97 -4.81
N ALA A 146 -5.46 15.79 -3.83
CA ALA A 146 -4.02 15.80 -4.03
C ALA A 146 -3.56 14.62 -4.90
N LEU A 147 -4.14 13.43 -4.72
CA LEU A 147 -3.81 12.24 -5.53
C LEU A 147 -4.16 12.45 -7.01
N LEU A 148 -5.30 13.08 -7.29
CA LEU A 148 -5.76 13.35 -8.65
C LEU A 148 -4.97 14.50 -9.31
N GLU A 149 -4.60 15.52 -8.54
CA GLU A 149 -3.88 16.70 -9.05
C GLU A 149 -2.39 16.44 -9.23
N GLU A 150 -1.73 15.82 -8.25
CA GLU A 150 -0.27 15.70 -8.26
C GLU A 150 0.23 14.50 -9.08
N GLN A 151 -0.63 13.53 -9.40
CA GLN A 151 -0.31 12.33 -10.20
C GLN A 151 1.04 11.66 -9.86
N ARG A 152 1.40 11.67 -8.57
CA ARG A 152 2.67 11.14 -8.04
C ARG A 152 2.75 9.61 -8.15
N ALA A 153 3.86 9.06 -7.67
CA ALA A 153 4.04 7.61 -7.54
C ALA A 153 2.86 6.95 -6.80
N PRO A 154 2.46 5.73 -7.18
CA PRO A 154 1.34 5.03 -6.57
C PRO A 154 1.58 4.82 -5.07
N VAL A 155 0.58 5.14 -4.26
CA VAL A 155 0.59 4.85 -2.84
C VAL A 155 -0.02 3.47 -2.62
N LEU A 156 0.81 2.49 -2.30
CA LEU A 156 0.41 1.11 -2.05
C LEU A 156 0.54 0.81 -0.56
N LEU A 157 -0.59 0.72 0.11
CA LEU A 157 -0.66 0.32 1.51
C LEU A 157 -0.93 -1.17 1.63
N ALA A 158 -0.56 -1.74 2.76
CA ALA A 158 -0.90 -3.10 3.11
C ALA A 158 -2.43 -3.32 2.98
N PRO A 159 -2.85 -4.48 2.48
CA PRO A 159 -4.26 -4.83 2.40
C PRO A 159 -4.80 -5.08 3.81
N THR A 160 -5.40 -4.05 4.38
CA THR A 160 -6.14 -4.11 5.63
C THR A 160 -7.58 -3.74 5.35
N CYS A 161 -8.53 -4.48 5.91
CA CYS A 161 -9.93 -4.11 5.83
C CYS A 161 -10.21 -3.03 6.88
N SER A 162 -10.81 -1.90 6.48
CA SER A 162 -11.30 -0.93 7.47
C SER A 162 -12.64 -1.39 8.05
N CYS A 163 -12.54 -2.24 9.08
CA CYS A 163 -13.52 -2.40 10.15
C CYS A 163 -13.05 -1.53 11.33
#